data_AF-A0A959PMF2-F1
#
_entry.id   AF-A0A959PMF2-F1
#
_cell.length_a   1.000
_cell.length_b   1.000
_cell.length_c   1.000
_cell.angle_alpha   90.00
_cell.angle_beta   90.00
_cell.angle_gamma   90.00
#
_symmetry.space_group_name_H-M   'P 1'
#
loop_
_entity.id
_entity.type
_entity.pdbx_description
1 polymer ?
#
loop_
_entity_poly.entity_id
_entity_poly.type
_entity_poly.pdbx_seq_one_letter_code
_entity_poly.pdbx_strand_id
1 'polypeptide(L)'
;MTQLFRNIRHSLIESGRVRRYLTYAIGEIVLVVIGILIALQINNWNGGRKERLIERKTLNELRVNLNFNVRSIDGFAEEQKRLVEDLEKMIRYLDAGLPYHDSLMQLRTGLFWLEQLALSKSTYETLKNRGIEIISDDSLRLQIVDIHENDYQNFTTLIEAIGLAFYTERASPLAREYGTLKNMWQEPEFYYYLKNKVGWKNDLIESAQWLKTKSLDLIDRIDAVLINLNR
;
A
#
# COMPACT_ATOMS: atom_id res chain seq x y z
N MET A 1 -65.76 -20.94 -26.23
CA MET A 1 -64.87 -20.83 -25.05
C MET A 1 -65.42 -19.93 -23.93
N THR A 2 -66.28 -18.93 -24.18
CA THR A 2 -66.79 -18.00 -23.14
C THR A 2 -68.01 -18.51 -22.35
N GLN A 3 -68.87 -19.35 -22.93
CA GLN A 3 -70.06 -19.90 -22.24
C GLN A 3 -69.72 -20.97 -21.19
N LEU A 4 -68.63 -21.72 -21.39
CA LEU A 4 -68.20 -22.79 -20.47
C LEU A 4 -67.78 -22.20 -19.11
N PHE A 5 -66.95 -21.15 -19.13
CA PHE A 5 -66.55 -20.43 -17.91
C PHE A 5 -67.73 -19.71 -17.25
N ARG A 6 -68.70 -19.21 -18.03
CA ARG A 6 -69.90 -18.56 -17.50
C ARG A 6 -70.76 -19.53 -16.69
N ASN A 7 -70.95 -20.75 -17.19
CA ASN A 7 -71.76 -21.77 -16.52
C ASN A 7 -71.05 -22.38 -15.30
N ILE A 8 -69.72 -22.57 -15.37
CA ILE A 8 -68.91 -22.99 -14.21
C ILE A 8 -68.96 -21.92 -13.10
N ARG A 9 -68.91 -20.64 -13.45
CA ARG A 9 -69.00 -19.53 -12.49
C ARG A 9 -70.38 -19.47 -11.83
N HIS A 10 -71.46 -19.71 -12.58
CA HIS A 10 -72.82 -19.77 -12.05
C HIS A 10 -73.03 -20.95 -11.08
N SER A 11 -72.61 -22.17 -11.42
CA SER A 11 -72.84 -23.34 -10.54
C SER A 11 -71.96 -23.35 -9.29
N LEU A 12 -70.76 -22.77 -9.35
CA LEU A 12 -69.91 -22.59 -8.17
C LEU A 12 -70.54 -21.60 -7.17
N ILE A 13 -71.06 -20.47 -7.67
CA ILE A 13 -71.74 -19.45 -6.84
C ILE A 13 -73.02 -20.01 -6.21
N GLU A 14 -73.82 -20.82 -6.92
CA GLU A 14 -75.03 -21.46 -6.38
C GLU A 14 -74.77 -22.53 -5.30
N SER A 15 -73.58 -23.15 -5.28
CA SER A 15 -73.30 -24.29 -4.38
C SER A 15 -72.75 -23.92 -2.99
N GLY A 16 -72.51 -22.64 -2.69
CA GLY A 16 -71.90 -22.18 -1.43
C GLY A 16 -70.42 -22.63 -1.24
N ARG A 17 -69.84 -23.31 -2.23
CA ARG A 17 -68.47 -23.90 -2.16
C ARG A 17 -67.37 -22.97 -2.66
N VAL A 18 -67.71 -21.78 -3.19
CA VAL A 18 -66.75 -20.74 -3.62
C VAL A 18 -65.77 -20.39 -2.50
N ARG A 19 -66.27 -20.27 -1.26
CA ARG A 19 -65.43 -19.95 -0.10
C ARG A 19 -64.34 -21.00 0.12
N ARG A 20 -64.66 -22.29 -0.03
CA ARG A 20 -63.68 -23.40 0.05
C ARG A 20 -62.65 -23.29 -1.06
N TYR A 21 -63.10 -23.13 -2.31
CA TYR A 21 -62.20 -23.06 -3.47
C TYR A 21 -61.25 -21.86 -3.39
N LEU A 22 -61.73 -20.69 -2.93
CA LEU A 22 -60.91 -19.51 -2.69
C LEU A 22 -59.89 -19.73 -1.56
N THR A 23 -60.27 -20.37 -0.44
CA THR A 23 -59.31 -20.66 0.63
C THR A 23 -58.21 -21.62 0.20
N TYR A 24 -58.52 -22.61 -0.66
CA TYR A 24 -57.50 -23.51 -1.21
C TYR A 24 -56.58 -22.80 -2.21
N ALA A 25 -57.14 -22.00 -3.12
CA ALA A 25 -56.35 -21.23 -4.08
C ALA A 25 -55.44 -20.19 -3.40
N ILE A 26 -55.92 -19.53 -2.34
CA ILE A 26 -55.09 -18.63 -1.52
C ILE A 26 -53.97 -19.40 -0.83
N GLY A 27 -54.26 -20.58 -0.26
CA GLY A 27 -53.24 -21.44 0.35
C GLY A 27 -52.15 -21.85 -0.64
N GLU A 28 -52.52 -22.19 -1.88
CA GLU A 28 -51.59 -22.55 -2.94
C GLU A 28 -50.72 -21.35 -3.37
N ILE A 29 -51.31 -20.16 -3.54
CA ILE A 29 -50.56 -18.94 -3.83
C ILE A 29 -49.57 -18.62 -2.70
N VAL A 30 -50.00 -18.72 -1.43
CA VAL A 30 -49.13 -18.49 -0.27
C VAL A 30 -47.96 -19.49 -0.25
N LEU A 31 -48.22 -20.77 -0.53
CA LEU A 31 -47.18 -21.81 -0.64
C LEU A 31 -46.17 -21.50 -1.75
N VAL A 32 -46.64 -21.10 -2.93
CA VAL A 32 -45.78 -20.72 -4.06
C VAL A 32 -44.93 -19.49 -3.71
N VAL A 33 -45.54 -18.47 -3.09
CA VAL A 33 -44.83 -17.25 -2.67
C VAL A 33 -43.76 -17.57 -1.64
N ILE A 34 -44.05 -18.41 -0.64
CA ILE A 34 -43.05 -18.87 0.34
C ILE A 34 -41.89 -19.59 -0.36
N GLY A 35 -42.20 -20.46 -1.34
CA GLY A 35 -41.19 -21.16 -2.13
C GLY A 35 -40.24 -20.19 -2.87
N ILE A 36 -40.80 -19.17 -3.53
CA ILE A 36 -40.02 -18.15 -4.24
C ILE A 36 -39.16 -17.32 -3.26
N LEU A 37 -39.73 -16.92 -2.12
CA LEU A 37 -39.00 -16.16 -1.11
C LEU A 37 -37.83 -16.94 -0.52
N ILE A 38 -38.02 -18.24 -0.23
CA ILE A 38 -36.93 -19.11 0.24
C ILE A 38 -35.85 -19.25 -0.84
N ALA A 39 -36.23 -19.45 -2.11
CA ALA A 39 -35.27 -19.54 -3.21
C ALA A 39 -34.45 -18.25 -3.37
N LEU A 40 -35.10 -17.08 -3.29
CA LEU A 40 -34.43 -15.78 -3.31
C LEU A 40 -33.50 -15.59 -2.11
N GLN A 41 -33.93 -15.99 -0.90
CA GLN A 41 -33.09 -15.92 0.30
C GLN A 41 -31.84 -16.80 0.19
N ILE A 42 -31.98 -18.03 -0.31
CA ILE A 42 -30.84 -18.93 -0.55
C ILE A 42 -29.88 -18.32 -1.57
N ASN A 43 -30.39 -17.73 -2.65
CA ASN A 43 -29.58 -17.09 -3.66
C ASN A 43 -28.80 -15.88 -3.10
N ASN A 44 -29.48 -15.01 -2.34
CA ASN A 44 -28.86 -13.85 -1.69
C ASN A 44 -27.81 -14.28 -0.66
N TRP A 45 -28.09 -15.31 0.14
CA TRP A 45 -27.12 -15.85 1.11
C TRP A 45 -25.88 -16.42 0.44
N ASN A 46 -26.05 -17.17 -0.67
CA ASN A 46 -24.93 -17.67 -1.46
C ASN A 46 -24.12 -16.53 -2.09
N GLY A 47 -24.78 -15.46 -2.56
CA GLY A 47 -24.14 -14.23 -3.04
C GLY A 47 -23.26 -13.60 -1.97
N GLY A 48 -23.84 -13.28 -0.81
CA GLY A 48 -23.10 -12.69 0.31
C GLY A 48 -21.97 -13.58 0.83
N ARG A 49 -22.11 -14.91 0.79
CA ARG A 49 -21.01 -15.84 1.11
C ARG A 49 -19.84 -15.70 0.13
N LYS A 50 -20.11 -15.59 -1.18
CA LYS A 50 -19.07 -15.44 -2.20
C LYS A 50 -18.35 -14.09 -2.07
N GLU A 51 -19.08 -13.00 -1.82
CA GLU A 51 -18.51 -11.68 -1.58
C GLU A 51 -17.55 -11.69 -0.38
N ARG A 52 -17.97 -12.25 0.76
CA ARG A 52 -17.10 -12.39 1.94
C ARG A 52 -15.86 -13.24 1.70
N LEU A 53 -15.94 -14.25 0.83
CA LEU A 53 -14.76 -15.05 0.47
C LEU A 53 -13.77 -14.23 -0.39
N ILE A 54 -14.27 -13.42 -1.31
CA ILE A 54 -13.45 -12.51 -2.12
C ILE A 54 -12.79 -11.48 -1.21
N GLU A 55 -13.55 -10.84 -0.33
CA GLU A 55 -13.05 -9.88 0.65
C GLU A 55 -11.92 -10.48 1.49
N ARG A 56 -12.16 -11.62 2.16
CA ARG A 56 -11.13 -12.28 3.00
C ARG A 56 -9.87 -12.62 2.22
N LYS A 57 -10.01 -13.10 0.98
CA LYS A 57 -8.86 -13.40 0.12
C LYS A 57 -8.07 -12.11 -0.18
N THR A 58 -8.76 -11.05 -0.58
CA THR A 58 -8.17 -9.74 -0.86
C THR A 58 -7.45 -9.17 0.36
N LEU A 59 -8.09 -9.19 1.54
CA LEU A 59 -7.48 -8.69 2.80
C LEU A 59 -6.22 -9.48 3.16
N ASN A 60 -6.22 -10.80 2.95
CA ASN A 60 -5.02 -11.61 3.18
C ASN A 60 -3.89 -11.29 2.20
N GLU A 61 -4.21 -11.09 0.91
CA GLU A 61 -3.22 -10.67 -0.09
C GLU A 61 -2.65 -9.28 0.24
N LEU A 62 -3.49 -8.34 0.66
CA LEU A 62 -3.07 -7.00 1.11
C LEU A 62 -2.15 -7.11 2.32
N ARG A 63 -2.49 -7.94 3.30
CA ARG A 63 -1.66 -8.17 4.47
C ARG A 63 -0.27 -8.66 4.09
N VAL A 64 -0.16 -9.63 3.18
CA VAL A 64 1.14 -10.11 2.69
C VAL A 64 1.92 -8.99 2.02
N ASN A 65 1.24 -8.15 1.23
CA ASN A 65 1.85 -7.04 0.51
C ASN A 65 2.34 -5.92 1.44
N LEU A 66 1.54 -5.54 2.43
CA LEU A 66 1.90 -4.56 3.45
C LEU A 66 3.09 -5.05 4.29
N ASN A 67 3.12 -6.32 4.68
CA ASN A 67 4.26 -6.91 5.40
C ASN A 67 5.54 -6.93 4.56
N PHE A 68 5.43 -7.13 3.25
CA PHE A 68 6.58 -6.99 2.35
C PHE A 68 7.08 -5.55 2.33
N ASN A 69 6.17 -4.57 2.19
CA ASN A 69 6.52 -3.15 2.18
C ASN A 69 7.18 -2.70 3.50
N VAL A 70 6.68 -3.16 4.66
CA VAL A 70 7.31 -2.90 5.96
C VAL A 70 8.77 -3.36 5.96
N ARG A 71 9.07 -4.57 5.46
CA ARG A 71 10.46 -5.05 5.37
C ARG A 71 11.31 -4.23 4.41
N SER A 72 10.76 -3.80 3.28
CA SER A 72 11.47 -2.93 2.34
C SER A 72 11.80 -1.58 2.97
N ILE A 73 10.84 -0.98 3.69
CA ILE A 73 11.01 0.32 4.36
C ILE A 73 11.99 0.21 5.52
N ASP A 74 11.94 -0.89 6.28
CA ASP A 74 12.86 -1.18 7.38
C ASP A 74 14.30 -1.37 6.87
N GLY A 75 14.46 -2.14 5.78
CA GLY A 75 15.75 -2.30 5.10
C GLY A 75 16.33 -0.95 4.67
N PHE A 76 15.50 -0.11 4.05
CA PHE A 76 15.89 1.26 3.68
C PHE A 76 16.26 2.12 4.90
N ALA A 77 15.51 2.03 6.01
CA ALA A 77 15.81 2.75 7.25
C ALA A 77 17.17 2.35 7.84
N GLU A 78 17.48 1.04 7.83
CA GLU A 78 18.76 0.53 8.30
C GLU A 78 19.92 0.93 7.37
N GLU A 79 19.68 1.10 6.07
CA GLU A 79 20.67 1.70 5.16
C GLU A 79 20.97 3.15 5.50
N GLN A 80 19.94 3.96 5.75
CA GLN A 80 20.13 5.35 6.17
C GLN A 80 20.90 5.45 7.48
N LYS A 81 20.66 4.54 8.42
CA LYS A 81 21.43 4.45 9.66
C LYS A 81 22.90 4.12 9.40
N ARG A 82 23.19 3.11 8.57
CA ARG A 82 24.57 2.76 8.19
C ARG A 82 25.28 3.92 7.51
N LEU A 83 24.57 4.64 6.63
CA LEU A 83 25.08 5.84 5.99
C LEU A 83 25.52 6.90 7.02
N VAL A 84 24.68 7.19 8.01
CA VAL A 84 25.02 8.16 9.07
C VAL A 84 26.28 7.72 9.82
N GLU A 85 26.35 6.46 10.26
CA GLU A 85 27.50 5.93 10.99
C GLU A 85 28.79 6.02 10.16
N ASP A 86 28.71 5.76 8.86
CA ASP A 86 29.83 5.81 7.93
C ASP A 86 30.28 7.24 7.63
N LEU A 87 29.34 8.16 7.46
CA LEU A 87 29.64 9.59 7.32
C LEU A 87 30.31 10.13 8.57
N GLU A 88 29.79 9.84 9.75
CA GLU A 88 30.40 10.28 11.01
C GLU A 88 31.83 9.77 11.18
N LYS A 89 32.11 8.50 10.81
CA LYS A 89 33.48 7.97 10.79
C LYS A 89 34.35 8.75 9.82
N MET A 90 33.86 9.03 8.60
CA MET A 90 34.57 9.82 7.61
C MET A 90 34.89 11.23 8.13
N ILE A 91 33.92 11.91 8.73
CA ILE A 91 34.06 13.25 9.29
C ILE A 91 35.16 13.26 10.36
N ARG A 92 35.09 12.35 11.34
CA ARG A 92 36.11 12.23 12.39
C ARG A 92 37.51 12.01 11.82
N TYR A 93 37.62 11.18 10.78
CA TYR A 93 38.89 10.91 10.11
C TYR A 93 39.45 12.18 9.42
N LEU A 94 38.59 12.91 8.70
CA LEU A 94 38.93 14.14 8.00
C LEU A 94 39.35 15.25 8.98
N ASP A 95 38.63 15.40 10.08
CA ASP A 95 38.85 16.43 11.09
C ASP A 95 40.15 16.17 11.88
N ALA A 96 40.52 14.90 12.08
CA ALA A 96 41.81 14.50 12.62
C ALA A 96 43.01 14.76 11.68
N GLY A 97 42.76 15.16 10.42
CA GLY A 97 43.79 15.49 9.44
C GLY A 97 44.63 14.28 9.00
N LEU A 98 44.08 13.08 9.12
CA LEU A 98 44.77 11.83 8.76
C LEU A 98 44.96 11.74 7.24
N PRO A 99 46.03 11.10 6.74
CA PRO A 99 46.26 10.95 5.30
C PRO A 99 45.17 10.10 4.65
N TYR A 100 44.95 10.25 3.35
CA TYR A 100 44.02 9.40 2.59
C TYR A 100 44.32 7.89 2.81
N HIS A 101 43.26 7.08 2.95
CA HIS A 101 43.35 5.63 3.12
C HIS A 101 42.20 4.94 2.37
N ASP A 102 42.46 3.83 1.68
CA ASP A 102 41.49 3.15 0.82
C ASP A 102 40.24 2.63 1.56
N SER A 103 40.31 2.42 2.87
CA SER A 103 39.12 2.11 3.68
C SER A 103 38.07 3.23 3.66
N LEU A 104 38.47 4.48 3.38
CA LEU A 104 37.54 5.59 3.17
C LEU A 104 36.78 5.46 1.85
N MET A 105 37.32 4.75 0.85
CA MET A 105 36.58 4.45 -0.39
C MET A 105 35.41 3.50 -0.16
N GLN A 106 35.36 2.73 0.94
CA GLN A 106 34.19 1.92 1.26
C GLN A 106 33.01 2.77 1.75
N LEU A 107 33.30 3.98 2.28
CA LEU A 107 32.29 4.96 2.71
C LEU A 107 31.68 5.72 1.50
N ARG A 108 32.23 5.51 0.30
CA ARG A 108 31.81 6.11 -0.99
C ARG A 108 30.40 5.74 -1.42
N THR A 109 29.99 4.51 -1.15
CA THR A 109 28.74 3.95 -1.69
C THR A 109 27.52 4.65 -1.13
N GLY A 110 27.55 5.04 0.15
CA GLY A 110 26.45 5.72 0.81
C GLY A 110 26.18 7.16 0.32
N LEU A 111 27.17 7.80 -0.30
CA LEU A 111 27.10 9.21 -0.68
C LEU A 111 26.32 9.51 -1.96
N PHE A 112 26.10 8.49 -2.79
CA PHE A 112 25.50 8.65 -4.13
C PHE A 112 24.47 7.57 -4.46
N TRP A 113 24.21 6.63 -3.55
CA TRP A 113 23.14 5.65 -3.68
C TRP A 113 22.05 5.94 -2.66
N LEU A 114 21.04 6.72 -3.04
CA LEU A 114 19.72 6.54 -2.45
C LEU A 114 19.13 5.32 -3.16
N GLU A 115 19.10 4.20 -2.46
CA GLU A 115 18.49 2.97 -2.94
C GLU A 115 17.04 3.26 -3.38
N GLN A 116 16.64 2.76 -4.56
CA GLN A 116 15.24 2.87 -4.97
C GLN A 116 14.39 2.00 -4.06
N LEU A 117 13.60 2.64 -3.20
CA LEU A 117 12.63 1.95 -2.36
C LEU A 117 11.50 1.38 -3.24
N ALA A 118 11.54 0.08 -3.48
CA ALA A 118 10.52 -0.63 -4.24
C ALA A 118 9.37 -1.07 -3.31
N LEU A 119 8.26 -0.33 -3.35
CA LEU A 119 7.03 -0.70 -2.65
C LEU A 119 6.09 -1.46 -3.59
N SER A 120 5.55 -2.57 -3.10
CA SER A 120 4.55 -3.33 -3.82
C SER A 120 3.20 -2.62 -3.78
N LYS A 121 2.55 -2.54 -4.94
CA LYS A 121 1.20 -1.99 -5.13
C LYS A 121 0.24 -2.98 -5.82
N SER A 122 0.71 -4.17 -6.21
CA SER A 122 -0.01 -5.06 -7.13
C SER A 122 -1.40 -5.49 -6.63
N THR A 123 -1.51 -5.87 -5.35
CA THR A 123 -2.80 -6.24 -4.76
C THR A 123 -3.75 -5.06 -4.67
N TYR A 124 -3.24 -3.90 -4.27
CA TYR A 124 -4.04 -2.68 -4.20
C TYR A 124 -4.54 -2.23 -5.59
N GLU A 125 -3.68 -2.25 -6.61
CA GLU A 125 -4.09 -1.96 -7.99
C GLU A 125 -5.16 -2.95 -8.48
N THR A 126 -5.02 -4.23 -8.12
CA THR A 126 -6.05 -5.24 -8.45
C THR A 126 -7.37 -4.94 -7.74
N LEU A 127 -7.33 -4.56 -6.46
CA LEU A 127 -8.51 -4.15 -5.70
C LEU A 127 -9.17 -2.92 -6.33
N LYS A 128 -8.39 -1.88 -6.61
CA LYS A 128 -8.86 -0.63 -7.25
C LYS A 128 -9.55 -0.90 -8.59
N ASN A 129 -8.97 -1.77 -9.42
CA ASN A 129 -9.56 -2.16 -10.71
C ASN A 129 -10.83 -3.01 -10.58
N ARG A 130 -10.96 -3.80 -9.51
CA ARG A 130 -12.15 -4.62 -9.25
C ARG A 130 -13.27 -3.87 -8.54
N GLY A 131 -12.95 -2.75 -7.88
CA GLY A 131 -13.84 -2.03 -6.99
C GLY A 131 -13.40 -2.14 -5.54
N ILE A 132 -13.08 -1.00 -4.92
CA ILE A 132 -12.61 -0.94 -3.53
C ILE A 132 -13.69 -1.39 -2.52
N GLU A 133 -14.96 -1.28 -2.91
CA GLU A 133 -16.16 -1.70 -2.18
C GLU A 133 -16.22 -3.21 -1.88
N ILE A 134 -15.33 -4.00 -2.48
CA ILE A 134 -15.06 -5.39 -2.05
C ILE A 134 -14.71 -5.46 -0.56
N ILE A 135 -14.05 -4.43 -0.04
CA ILE A 135 -13.81 -4.28 1.40
C ILE A 135 -15.06 -3.62 2.01
N SER A 136 -15.80 -4.38 2.81
CA SER A 136 -17.07 -3.96 3.40
C SER A 136 -16.89 -2.98 4.56
N ASP A 137 -15.77 -3.05 5.27
CA ASP A 137 -15.41 -2.09 6.32
C ASP A 137 -14.93 -0.77 5.69
N ASP A 138 -15.77 0.26 5.77
CA ASP A 138 -15.50 1.59 5.23
C ASP A 138 -14.24 2.23 5.83
N SER A 139 -14.00 2.04 7.13
CA SER A 139 -12.85 2.63 7.83
C SER A 139 -11.55 1.97 7.37
N LEU A 140 -11.52 0.63 7.34
CA LEU A 140 -10.38 -0.14 6.87
C LEU A 140 -10.10 0.15 5.39
N ARG A 141 -11.14 0.21 4.56
CA ARG A 141 -11.03 0.56 3.15
C ARG A 141 -10.36 1.91 2.94
N LEU A 142 -10.79 2.94 3.68
CA LEU A 142 -10.18 4.28 3.62
C LEU A 142 -8.72 4.26 4.08
N GLN A 143 -8.39 3.52 5.15
CA GLN A 143 -7.01 3.39 5.62
C GLN A 143 -6.09 2.73 4.58
N ILE A 144 -6.57 1.70 3.88
CA ILE A 144 -5.82 1.03 2.81
C ILE A 144 -5.59 2.00 1.64
N VAL A 145 -6.63 2.71 1.21
CA VAL A 145 -6.52 3.71 0.14
C VAL A 145 -5.51 4.80 0.52
N ASP A 146 -5.58 5.33 1.74
CA ASP A 146 -4.70 6.40 2.23
C ASP A 146 -3.23 5.98 2.23
N ILE A 147 -2.92 4.77 2.72
CA ILE A 147 -1.56 4.19 2.67
C ILE A 147 -1.03 4.16 1.23
N HIS A 148 -1.82 3.66 0.29
CA HIS A 148 -1.35 3.36 -1.06
C HIS A 148 -1.30 4.59 -1.98
N GLU A 149 -2.27 5.49 -1.87
CA GLU A 149 -2.38 6.68 -2.73
C GLU A 149 -1.62 7.89 -2.15
N ASN A 150 -1.55 8.02 -0.82
CA ASN A 150 -0.97 9.19 -0.16
C ASN A 150 0.37 8.84 0.51
N ASP A 151 0.36 7.96 1.52
CA ASP A 151 1.56 7.76 2.36
C ASP A 151 2.76 7.25 1.56
N TYR A 152 2.55 6.22 0.73
CA TYR A 152 3.60 5.70 -0.16
C TYR A 152 4.08 6.73 -1.17
N GLN A 153 3.15 7.46 -1.82
CA GLN A 153 3.52 8.43 -2.84
C GLN A 153 4.32 9.59 -2.23
N ASN A 154 3.85 10.12 -1.10
CA ASN A 154 4.54 11.19 -0.36
C ASN A 154 5.95 10.75 0.04
N PHE A 155 6.09 9.53 0.57
CA PHE A 155 7.39 9.02 0.98
C PHE A 155 8.34 8.80 -0.20
N THR A 156 7.88 8.22 -1.31
CA THR A 156 8.71 8.03 -2.51
C THR A 156 9.12 9.35 -3.14
N THR A 157 8.20 10.30 -3.28
CA THR A 157 8.50 11.63 -3.82
C THR A 157 9.49 12.38 -2.94
N LEU A 158 9.43 12.18 -1.63
CA LEU A 158 10.37 12.77 -0.70
C LEU A 158 11.79 12.23 -0.87
N ILE A 159 11.93 10.90 -0.97
CA ILE A 159 13.20 10.22 -1.24
C ILE A 159 13.80 10.75 -2.57
N GLU A 160 12.97 10.83 -3.61
CA GLU A 160 13.38 11.34 -4.93
C GLU A 160 13.82 12.80 -4.87
N ALA A 161 13.08 13.66 -4.16
CA ALA A 161 13.41 15.08 -4.02
C ALA A 161 14.75 15.29 -3.31
N ILE A 162 14.99 14.55 -2.21
CA ILE A 162 16.26 14.57 -1.50
C ILE A 162 17.39 14.10 -2.42
N GLY A 163 17.22 12.96 -3.08
CA GLY A 163 18.24 12.42 -3.97
C GLY A 163 18.56 13.34 -5.14
N LEU A 164 17.55 13.97 -5.72
CA LEU A 164 17.73 14.94 -6.79
C LEU A 164 18.49 16.17 -6.30
N ALA A 165 18.14 16.73 -5.14
CA ALA A 165 18.83 17.89 -4.57
C ALA A 165 20.32 17.59 -4.30
N PHE A 166 20.63 16.42 -3.71
CA PHE A 166 22.01 15.98 -3.54
C PHE A 166 22.74 15.84 -4.87
N TYR A 167 22.10 15.23 -5.87
CA TYR A 167 22.71 15.05 -7.17
C TYR A 167 22.99 16.38 -7.87
N THR A 168 22.00 17.28 -7.94
CA THR A 168 22.10 18.52 -8.72
C THR A 168 23.04 19.54 -8.07
N GLU A 169 22.94 19.72 -6.76
CA GLU A 169 23.69 20.74 -6.03
C GLU A 169 25.12 20.32 -5.72
N ARG A 170 25.37 19.00 -5.59
CA ARG A 170 26.63 18.48 -5.04
C ARG A 170 27.32 17.52 -6.00
N ALA A 171 26.66 16.43 -6.40
CA ALA A 171 27.29 15.38 -7.21
C ALA A 171 27.62 15.83 -8.64
N SER A 172 26.71 16.55 -9.30
CA SER A 172 26.80 16.94 -10.71
C SER A 172 27.92 17.94 -11.00
N PRO A 173 28.15 19.00 -10.19
CA PRO A 173 29.31 19.87 -10.36
C PRO A 173 30.63 19.11 -10.29
N LEU A 174 30.74 18.18 -9.33
CA LEU A 174 31.94 17.39 -9.12
C LEU A 174 32.16 16.36 -10.24
N ALA A 175 31.10 15.70 -10.70
CA ALA A 175 31.18 14.78 -11.83
C ALA A 175 31.64 15.48 -13.12
N ARG A 176 31.28 16.76 -13.31
CA ARG A 176 31.75 17.57 -14.44
C ARG A 176 33.24 17.90 -14.34
N GLU A 177 33.73 18.15 -13.13
CA GLU A 177 35.14 18.49 -12.86
C GLU A 177 36.07 17.27 -13.04
N TYR A 178 35.65 16.10 -12.57
CA TYR A 178 36.50 14.89 -12.51
C TYR A 178 36.11 13.79 -13.52
N GLY A 179 35.20 14.09 -14.46
CA GLY A 179 34.74 13.21 -15.53
C GLY A 179 33.78 12.09 -15.10
N THR A 180 34.02 11.42 -13.98
CA THR A 180 33.06 10.49 -13.36
C THR A 180 33.12 10.56 -11.84
N LEU A 181 32.01 10.22 -11.17
CA LEU A 181 31.99 10.06 -9.71
C LEU A 181 33.03 9.02 -9.24
N LYS A 182 33.33 7.99 -10.04
CA LYS A 182 34.32 6.96 -9.70
C LYS A 182 35.74 7.54 -9.65
N ASN A 183 36.08 8.43 -10.57
CA ASN A 183 37.42 9.02 -10.68
C ASN A 183 37.66 10.07 -9.60
N MET A 184 36.62 10.79 -9.16
CA MET A 184 36.72 11.76 -8.04
C MET A 184 37.39 11.20 -6.79
N TRP A 185 37.04 9.98 -6.39
CA TRP A 185 37.53 9.37 -5.15
C TRP A 185 38.99 8.93 -5.20
N GLN A 186 39.59 8.91 -6.40
CA GLN A 186 41.00 8.58 -6.58
C GLN A 186 41.89 9.83 -6.50
N GLU A 187 41.29 11.02 -6.44
CA GLU A 187 42.01 12.29 -6.41
C GLU A 187 42.21 12.78 -4.97
N PRO A 188 43.46 12.95 -4.50
CA PRO A 188 43.74 13.53 -3.18
C PRO A 188 43.10 14.91 -2.98
N GLU A 189 42.93 15.70 -4.05
CA GLU A 189 42.26 17.00 -3.98
C GLU A 189 40.79 16.90 -3.56
N PHE A 190 40.11 15.82 -3.92
CA PHE A 190 38.72 15.58 -3.51
C PHE A 190 38.62 15.33 -1.99
N TYR A 191 39.59 14.60 -1.42
CA TYR A 191 39.69 14.43 0.04
C TYR A 191 39.81 15.80 0.74
N TYR A 192 40.65 16.70 0.23
CA TYR A 192 40.79 18.06 0.79
C TYR A 192 39.58 18.95 0.54
N TYR A 193 38.90 18.78 -0.60
CA TYR A 193 37.62 19.43 -0.89
C TYR A 193 36.55 19.05 0.14
N LEU A 194 36.39 17.75 0.43
CA LEU A 194 35.43 17.26 1.43
C LEU A 194 35.75 17.76 2.83
N LYS A 195 37.03 17.77 3.22
CA LYS A 195 37.48 18.27 4.53
C LYS A 195 36.95 19.68 4.81
N ASN A 196 36.97 20.56 3.81
CA ASN A 196 36.65 21.98 3.93
C ASN A 196 35.15 22.31 3.71
N LYS A 197 34.30 21.34 3.37
CA LYS A 197 32.86 21.53 3.09
C LYS A 197 31.98 21.03 4.25
N VAL A 198 32.06 21.69 5.40
CA VAL A 198 31.31 21.32 6.63
C VAL A 198 29.79 21.25 6.42
N GLY A 199 29.20 22.22 5.69
CA GLY A 199 27.75 22.23 5.46
C GLY A 199 27.22 20.97 4.77
N TRP A 200 27.93 20.48 3.76
CA TRP A 200 27.51 19.28 3.02
C TRP A 200 27.50 18.00 3.88
N LYS A 201 28.46 17.88 4.80
CA LYS A 201 28.55 16.73 5.72
C LYS A 201 27.34 16.67 6.65
N ASN A 202 26.94 17.83 7.18
CA ASN A 202 25.80 17.94 8.09
C ASN A 202 24.49 17.74 7.35
N ASP A 203 24.31 18.36 6.18
CA ASP A 203 23.08 18.23 5.38
C ASP A 203 22.75 16.77 5.05
N LEU A 204 23.76 15.96 4.73
CA LEU A 204 23.57 14.55 4.39
C LEU A 204 23.26 13.67 5.61
N ILE A 205 23.94 13.91 6.74
CA ILE A 205 23.62 13.22 7.99
C ILE A 205 22.18 13.55 8.41
N GLU A 206 21.81 14.82 8.41
CA GLU A 206 20.47 15.28 8.77
C GLU A 206 19.42 14.67 7.84
N SER A 207 19.66 14.66 6.52
CA SER A 207 18.76 14.07 5.54
C SER A 207 18.57 12.57 5.76
N ALA A 208 19.65 11.83 6.00
CA ALA A 208 19.59 10.39 6.25
C ALA A 208 18.89 10.06 7.58
N GLN A 209 19.18 10.81 8.65
CA GLN A 209 18.48 10.68 9.94
C GLN A 209 16.98 10.98 9.81
N TRP A 210 16.64 12.00 9.03
CA TRP A 210 15.26 12.38 8.78
C TRP A 210 14.52 11.33 7.95
N LEU A 211 15.13 10.82 6.87
CA LEU A 211 14.58 9.73 6.08
C LEU A 211 14.36 8.47 6.91
N LYS A 212 15.31 8.11 7.78
CA LYS A 212 15.13 7.00 8.74
C LYS A 212 13.93 7.22 9.64
N THR A 213 13.79 8.42 10.21
CA THR A 213 12.65 8.77 11.07
C THR A 213 11.33 8.63 10.31
N LYS A 214 11.28 9.11 9.07
CA LYS A 214 10.09 9.01 8.22
C LYS A 214 9.78 7.57 7.79
N SER A 215 10.79 6.72 7.61
CA SER A 215 10.58 5.29 7.42
C SER A 215 9.87 4.66 8.62
N LEU A 216 10.31 4.98 9.84
CA LEU A 216 9.71 4.44 11.06
C LEU A 216 8.27 4.96 11.26
N ASP A 217 8.02 6.25 11.04
CA ASP A 217 6.67 6.83 11.06
C ASP A 217 5.73 6.10 10.10
N LEU A 218 6.22 5.77 8.89
CA LEU A 218 5.45 5.05 7.87
C LEU A 218 5.21 3.58 8.26
N ILE A 219 6.21 2.90 8.85
CA ILE A 219 6.04 1.53 9.36
C ILE A 219 4.96 1.49 10.44
N ASP A 220 5.02 2.40 11.43
CA ASP A 220 4.00 2.49 12.48
C ASP A 220 2.59 2.69 11.91
N ARG A 221 2.50 3.51 10.86
CA ARG A 221 1.24 3.76 10.15
C ARG A 221 0.73 2.51 9.42
N ILE A 222 1.60 1.74 8.77
CA ILE A 222 1.23 0.45 8.13
C ILE A 222 0.82 -0.58 9.19
N ASP A 223 1.54 -0.65 10.32
CA ASP A 223 1.26 -1.58 11.41
C ASP A 223 -0.12 -1.33 12.03
N ALA A 224 -0.53 -0.07 12.17
CA ALA A 224 -1.89 0.27 12.59
C ALA A 224 -2.97 -0.32 11.65
N VAL A 225 -2.74 -0.29 10.33
CA VAL A 225 -3.64 -0.91 9.34
C VAL A 225 -3.59 -2.44 9.41
N LEU A 226 -2.40 -3.02 9.58
CA LEU A 226 -2.21 -4.47 9.75
C LEU A 226 -2.95 -5.01 10.98
N ILE A 227 -3.00 -4.25 12.08
CA ILE A 227 -3.79 -4.61 13.27
C ILE A 227 -5.28 -4.69 12.92
N ASN A 228 -5.80 -3.72 12.16
CA ASN A 228 -7.20 -3.69 11.74
C ASN A 228 -7.53 -4.81 10.73
N LEU A 229 -6.59 -5.21 9.89
CA LEU A 229 -6.73 -6.36 8.98
C LEU A 229 -6.88 -7.72 9.68
N ASN A 230 -6.46 -7.82 10.94
CA ASN A 230 -6.51 -9.07 11.72
C ASN A 230 -7.75 -9.18 12.62
N ARG A 231 -8.62 -8.15 12.66
CA ARG A 231 -9.90 -8.18 13.39
C ARG A 231 -11.00 -8.82 12.55
#